data_AF-A0A7X8VEF1-F1
#
_entry.id   AF-A0A7X8VEF1-F1
#
_cell.length_a   1.000
_cell.length_b   1.000
_cell.length_c   1.000
_cell.angle_alpha   90.00
_cell.angle_beta   90.00
_cell.angle_gamma   90.00
#
_symmetry.space_group_name_H-M   'P 1'
#
loop_
_entity.id
_entity.type
_entity.pdbx_description
1 polymer ?
#
loop_
_entity_poly.entity_id
_entity_poly.type
_entity_poly.pdbx_seq_one_letter_code
_entity_poly.pdbx_strand_id
1 'polypeptide(L)'
;FGFAVGGGTILLIVVLSRGGMGGGDIKLFATVGMYLGLRLTVLALLLSFVFGSIAGLILILLKGKKMKDAIPFAPFIALGSIVSLFIGEELINWYWGIFIQI
;
A
#
# COMPACT_ATOMS: atom_id res chain seq x y z
N PHE A 1 -11.36 -17.79 11.45
CA PHE A 1 -10.18 -16.90 11.60
C PHE A 1 -10.06 -15.83 10.51
N GLY A 2 -10.48 -16.05 9.25
CA GLY A 2 -10.34 -15.04 8.18
C GLY A 2 -11.21 -13.77 8.30
N PHE A 3 -12.40 -13.85 8.92
CA PHE A 3 -13.32 -12.70 9.01
C PHE A 3 -12.82 -11.59 9.94
N ALA A 4 -12.11 -11.95 11.02
CA ALA A 4 -11.52 -10.99 11.96
C ALA A 4 -10.30 -10.28 11.35
N VAL A 5 -9.49 -11.01 10.57
CA VAL A 5 -8.35 -10.44 9.85
C VAL A 5 -8.84 -9.52 8.73
N GLY A 6 -9.85 -9.91 7.96
CA GLY A 6 -10.43 -9.07 6.90
C GLY A 6 -11.12 -7.81 7.43
N GLY A 7 -12.05 -7.95 8.39
CA GLY A 7 -12.80 -6.81 8.94
C GLY A 7 -11.92 -5.80 9.70
N GLY A 8 -10.93 -6.29 10.45
CA GLY A 8 -9.95 -5.45 11.12
C GLY A 8 -9.09 -4.66 10.13
N THR A 9 -8.64 -5.30 9.05
CA THR A 9 -7.80 -4.64 8.04
C THR A 9 -8.55 -3.50 7.35
N ILE A 10 -9.82 -3.70 7.02
CA ILE A 10 -10.66 -2.69 6.34
C ILE A 10 -10.87 -1.45 7.22
N LEU A 11 -11.25 -1.63 8.49
CA LEU A 11 -11.44 -0.51 9.42
C LEU A 11 -10.15 0.26 9.63
N LEU A 12 -9.02 -0.43 9.72
CA LEU A 12 -7.70 0.18 9.93
C LEU A 12 -7.26 1.00 8.72
N ILE A 13 -7.47 0.50 7.49
CA ILE A 13 -7.18 1.26 6.25
C ILE A 13 -8.08 2.50 6.15
N VAL A 14 -9.38 2.37 6.45
CA VAL A 14 -10.32 3.51 6.40
C VAL A 14 -9.92 4.59 7.40
N VAL A 15 -9.51 4.20 8.62
CA VAL A 15 -9.03 5.13 9.65
C VAL A 15 -7.68 5.76 9.27
N LEU A 16 -6.72 4.99 8.73
CA LEU A 16 -5.42 5.52 8.29
C LEU A 16 -5.55 6.43 7.06
N SER A 17 -6.48 6.12 6.17
CA SER A 17 -6.68 6.86 4.92
C SER A 17 -7.15 8.30 5.17
N ARG A 18 -7.80 8.61 6.30
CA ARG A 18 -8.25 9.95 6.71
C ARG A 18 -8.94 10.76 5.58
N GLY A 19 -9.59 10.09 4.63
CA GLY A 19 -10.26 10.72 3.48
C GLY A 19 -9.34 11.18 2.33
N GLY A 20 -8.03 10.88 2.39
CA GLY A 20 -7.07 11.22 1.34
C GLY A 20 -7.05 10.26 0.14
N MET A 21 -7.72 9.11 0.25
CA MET A 21 -7.73 8.05 -0.77
C MET A 21 -9.13 7.91 -1.38
N GLY A 22 -9.21 7.65 -2.69
CA GLY A 22 -10.50 7.48 -3.36
C GLY A 22 -11.27 6.29 -2.81
N GLY A 23 -12.61 6.37 -2.72
CA GLY A 23 -13.44 5.28 -2.21
C GLY A 23 -13.26 3.94 -2.97
N GLY A 24 -12.85 3.99 -4.24
CA GLY A 24 -12.47 2.80 -5.01
C GLY A 24 -11.18 2.14 -4.53
N ASP A 25 -10.15 2.94 -4.23
CA ASP A 25 -8.85 2.49 -3.74
C ASP A 25 -8.98 1.80 -2.36
N ILE A 26 -9.86 2.31 -1.52
CA ILE A 26 -10.19 1.71 -0.21
C ILE A 26 -10.78 0.30 -0.39
N LYS A 27 -11.68 0.10 -1.36
CA LYS A 27 -12.27 -1.22 -1.65
C LYS A 27 -11.25 -2.19 -2.25
N LEU A 28 -10.30 -1.70 -3.04
CA LEU A 28 -9.18 -2.50 -3.54
C LEU A 28 -8.32 -3.00 -2.38
N PHE A 29 -7.87 -2.11 -1.49
CA PHE A 29 -7.10 -2.49 -0.31
C PHE A 29 -7.89 -3.36 0.67
N ALA A 30 -9.20 -3.19 0.78
CA ALA A 30 -10.06 -4.08 1.56
C ALA A 30 -9.99 -5.53 1.05
N THR A 31 -10.07 -5.70 -0.26
CA THR A 31 -10.03 -7.03 -0.91
C THR A 31 -8.63 -7.64 -0.81
N VAL A 32 -7.60 -6.85 -1.12
CA VAL A 32 -6.18 -7.24 -0.97
C VAL A 32 -5.89 -7.63 0.48
N GLY A 33 -6.34 -6.83 1.45
CA GLY A 33 -6.02 -7.06 2.84
C GLY A 33 -6.80 -8.20 3.50
N MET A 34 -7.96 -8.53 2.96
CA MET A 34 -8.65 -9.77 3.32
C MET A 34 -7.85 -11.01 2.86
N TYR A 35 -7.08 -10.90 1.76
CA TYR A 35 -6.26 -12.00 1.25
C TYR A 35 -4.85 -12.05 1.87
N LEU A 36 -4.15 -10.91 1.94
CA LEU A 36 -2.77 -10.81 2.44
C LEU A 36 -2.67 -10.73 3.97
N GLY A 37 -3.72 -10.30 4.65
CA GLY A 37 -3.72 -10.05 6.08
C GLY A 37 -3.04 -8.73 6.48
N LEU A 38 -3.23 -8.32 7.74
CA LEU A 38 -2.86 -6.99 8.25
C LEU A 38 -1.40 -6.59 7.97
N ARG A 39 -0.46 -7.49 8.25
CA ARG A 39 0.99 -7.19 8.24
C ARG A 39 1.48 -6.86 6.82
N LEU A 40 1.13 -7.71 5.86
CA LEU A 40 1.47 -7.52 4.44
C LEU A 40 0.65 -6.40 3.81
N THR A 41 -0.60 -6.15 4.25
CA THR A 41 -1.40 -5.04 3.71
C THR A 41 -0.82 -3.68 4.04
N VAL A 42 -0.32 -3.50 5.27
CA VAL A 42 0.35 -2.26 5.66
C VAL A 42 1.61 -2.05 4.82
N LEU A 43 2.36 -3.12 4.56
CA LEU A 43 3.53 -3.07 3.70
C LEU A 43 3.15 -2.71 2.26
N ALA A 44 2.15 -3.37 1.69
CA ALA A 44 1.61 -3.08 0.37
C ALA A 44 1.16 -1.61 0.23
N LEU A 45 0.48 -1.07 1.24
CA LEU A 45 0.08 0.34 1.28
C LEU A 45 1.31 1.26 1.22
N LEU A 46 2.33 0.99 2.03
CA LEU A 46 3.56 1.77 2.07
C LEU A 46 4.29 1.72 0.71
N LEU A 47 4.44 0.52 0.13
CA LEU A 47 5.04 0.36 -1.20
C LEU A 47 4.24 1.09 -2.29
N SER A 48 2.91 1.07 -2.22
CA SER A 48 2.04 1.76 -3.17
C SER A 48 2.26 3.28 -3.14
N PHE A 49 2.45 3.85 -1.94
CA PHE A 49 2.83 5.27 -1.80
C PHE A 49 4.21 5.56 -2.37
N VAL A 50 5.19 4.67 -2.15
CA VAL A 50 6.54 4.84 -2.71
C VAL A 50 6.49 4.82 -4.24
N PHE A 51 5.86 3.81 -4.84
CA PHE A 51 5.72 3.71 -6.30
C PHE A 51 4.90 4.86 -6.88
N GLY A 52 3.78 5.22 -6.24
CA GLY A 52 2.94 6.34 -6.66
C GLY A 52 3.66 7.69 -6.57
N SER A 53 4.47 7.90 -5.53
CA SER A 53 5.29 9.10 -5.37
C SER A 53 6.39 9.18 -6.43
N ILE A 54 7.13 8.10 -6.67
CA ILE A 54 8.17 8.04 -7.72
C ILE A 54 7.56 8.31 -9.10
N ALA A 55 6.46 7.62 -9.44
CA ALA A 55 5.78 7.82 -10.71
C ALA A 55 5.20 9.25 -10.84
N GLY A 56 4.66 9.80 -9.75
CA GLY A 56 4.22 11.18 -9.68
C GLY A 56 5.35 12.18 -9.92
N LEU A 57 6.51 11.97 -9.28
CA LEU A 57 7.70 12.79 -9.47
C LEU A 57 8.17 12.76 -10.93
N ILE A 58 8.26 11.55 -11.52
CA ILE A 58 8.65 11.35 -12.92
C ILE A 58 7.68 12.07 -13.87
N LEU A 59 6.37 11.99 -13.61
CA LEU A 59 5.35 12.66 -14.42
C LEU A 59 5.42 14.19 -14.31
N ILE A 60 5.71 14.73 -13.13
CA ILE A 60 5.92 16.17 -12.94
C ILE A 60 7.15 16.63 -13.73
N LEU A 61 8.26 15.88 -13.64
CA LEU A 61 9.53 16.21 -14.31
C LEU A 61 9.45 16.10 -15.85
N LEU A 62 8.81 15.04 -16.38
CA LEU A 62 8.79 14.77 -17.83
C LEU A 62 7.64 15.43 -18.58
N LYS A 63 6.46 15.57 -17.96
CA LYS A 63 5.23 16.05 -18.63
C LYS A 63 4.77 17.43 -18.16
N GLY A 64 5.48 18.06 -17.22
CA GLY A 64 5.08 19.37 -16.68
C GLY A 64 3.72 19.34 -15.98
N LYS A 65 3.26 18.16 -15.53
CA LYS A 65 2.01 18.03 -14.77
C LYS A 65 2.15 18.78 -13.45
N LYS A 66 1.10 19.50 -13.05
CA LYS A 66 1.04 20.18 -11.75
C LYS A 66 0.82 19.14 -10.66
N MET A 67 1.35 19.38 -9.45
CA MET A 67 1.15 18.50 -8.28
C MET A 67 -0.32 18.22 -7.92
N LYS A 68 -1.27 18.98 -8.48
CA LYS A 68 -2.71 18.82 -8.24
C LYS A 68 -3.41 17.90 -9.23
N ASP A 69 -2.71 17.40 -10.25
CA ASP A 69 -3.30 16.46 -11.19
C ASP A 69 -3.56 15.12 -10.50
N ALA A 70 -4.81 14.65 -10.56
CA ALA A 70 -5.19 13.36 -10.03
C ALA A 70 -4.46 12.25 -10.78
N ILE A 71 -3.62 11.51 -10.08
CA ILE A 71 -2.97 10.31 -10.59
C ILE A 71 -3.78 9.12 -10.07
N PRO A 72 -4.21 8.18 -10.94
CA PRO A 72 -4.92 6.99 -10.49
C PRO A 72 -4.00 6.19 -9.57
N PHE A 73 -4.41 5.98 -8.32
CA PHE A 73 -3.59 5.30 -7.31
C PHE A 73 -3.67 3.78 -7.45
N ALA A 74 -4.81 3.25 -7.92
CA ALA A 74 -5.07 1.82 -8.11
C ALA A 74 -3.96 0.99 -8.79
N PRO A 75 -3.27 1.44 -9.86
CA PRO A 75 -2.17 0.66 -10.46
C PRO A 75 -0.99 0.48 -9.49
N PHE A 76 -0.70 1.49 -8.67
CA PHE A 76 0.34 1.41 -7.66
C PHE A 76 -0.07 0.53 -6.49
N ILE A 77 -1.36 0.51 -6.15
CA ILE A 77 -1.94 -0.44 -5.19
C ILE A 77 -1.68 -1.87 -5.64
N ALA A 78 -2.01 -2.18 -6.91
CA ALA A 78 -1.80 -3.51 -7.46
C ALA A 78 -0.31 -3.90 -7.44
N LEU A 79 0.58 -3.00 -7.85
CA LEU A 79 2.03 -3.23 -7.81
C LEU A 79 2.54 -3.44 -6.38
N GLY A 80 2.21 -2.56 -5.44
CA GLY A 80 2.63 -2.67 -4.04
C GLY A 80 2.10 -3.95 -3.38
N SER A 81 0.88 -4.36 -3.74
CA SER A 81 0.27 -5.60 -3.27
C SER A 81 0.99 -6.83 -3.82
N ILE A 82 1.31 -6.87 -5.12
CA ILE A 82 2.07 -7.97 -5.73
C ILE A 82 3.45 -8.08 -5.09
N VAL A 83 4.18 -6.97 -4.97
CA VAL A 83 5.51 -6.97 -4.36
C VAL A 83 5.43 -7.42 -2.90
N SER A 84 4.43 -6.96 -2.16
CA SER A 84 4.22 -7.41 -0.78
C SER A 84 3.87 -8.90 -0.69
N LEU A 85 3.20 -9.47 -1.69
CA LEU A 85 2.82 -10.89 -1.70
C LEU A 85 4.05 -11.79 -1.88
N PHE A 86 4.97 -11.39 -2.77
CA PHE A 86 6.16 -12.20 -3.07
C PHE A 86 7.34 -11.94 -2.14
N ILE A 87 7.59 -10.67 -1.78
CA ILE A 87 8.82 -10.24 -1.08
C ILE A 87 8.51 -9.72 0.33
N GLY A 88 7.23 -9.53 0.68
CA GLY A 88 6.86 -8.84 1.92
C GLY A 88 7.34 -9.52 3.19
N GLU A 89 7.23 -10.84 3.30
CA GLU A 89 7.72 -11.59 4.47
C GLU A 89 9.24 -11.51 4.61
N GLU A 90 9.96 -11.62 3.49
CA GLU A 90 11.42 -11.52 3.46
C GLU A 90 11.90 -10.12 3.84
N LEU A 91 11.19 -9.08 3.37
CA LEU A 91 11.46 -7.68 3.72
C LEU A 91 11.21 -7.40 5.21
N ILE A 92 10.15 -7.97 5.77
CA ILE A 92 9.83 -7.84 7.20
C ILE A 92 10.90 -8.55 8.03
N ASN A 93 11.28 -9.76 7.65
CA ASN A 93 12.32 -10.52 8.36
C ASN A 93 13.68 -9.83 8.27
N TRP A 94 14.03 -9.23 7.13
CA TRP A 94 15.22 -8.40 6.99
C TRP A 94 15.20 -7.19 7.93
N TYR A 95 14.06 -6.49 8.04
CA TYR A 95 13.91 -5.37 8.95
C TYR A 95 14.07 -5.77 10.42
N TRP A 96 13.45 -6.89 10.83
CA TRP A 96 13.64 -7.43 12.19
C TRP A 96 15.07 -7.90 12.44
N GLY A 97 15.73 -8.48 11.42
CA GLY A 97 17.13 -8.91 11.49
C GLY A 97 18.09 -7.76 11.78
N ILE A 98 17.87 -6.58 11.19
CA ILE A 98 18.64 -5.37 11.48
C ILE A 98 18.45 -4.95 12.95
N PHE A 99 17.22 -5.04 13.46
CA PHE A 99 16.90 -4.55 14.80
C PHE A 99 17.35 -5.50 15.93
N ILE A 100 17.43 -6.81 15.65
CA ILE A 100 17.83 -7.85 16.62
C ILE A 100 19.36 -8.07 16.66
N GLN A 101 20.10 -7.65 15.63
CA GLN A 101 21.56 -7.72 15.60
C GLN A 101 22.29 -6.58 16.32
N ILE A 102 21.56 -5.63 16.92
CA ILE A 102 22.11 -4.56 17.78
C ILE A 102 21.89 -4.94 19.25
#